data_AF-A0A946TU88-F1
#
_entry.id   AF-A0A946TU88-F1
#
_cell.length_a   1.000
_cell.length_b   1.000
_cell.length_c   1.000
_cell.angle_alpha   90.00
_cell.angle_beta   90.00
_cell.angle_gamma   90.00
#
_symmetry.space_group_name_H-M   'P 1'
#
loop_
_entity.id
_entity.type
_entity.pdbx_description
1 polymer ?
#
loop_
_entity_poly.entity_id
_entity_poly.type
_entity_poly.pdbx_seq_one_letter_code
_entity_poly.pdbx_strand_id
1 'polypeptide(L)'
;MHRVTLGGKGMRDFPEDHEGGYVKLNFPQPDSERPITRTYSVYFQRENEIDIDFVLHGDGGPASRWAVDCRDGETIMVGGPGPKTLVDYQAD
;
A
#
# COMPACT_ATOMS: atom_id res chain seq x y z
N MET A 1 -3.13 -8.67 11.64
CA MET A 1 -3.27 -7.69 10.54
C MET A 1 -3.07 -6.32 11.13
N HIS A 2 -2.34 -5.45 10.43
CA HIS A 2 -2.04 -4.09 10.87
C HIS A 2 -2.42 -3.13 9.75
N ARG A 3 -3.32 -2.19 10.04
CA ARG A 3 -3.80 -1.21 9.05
C ARG A 3 -2.95 0.05 9.12
N VAL A 4 -2.46 0.49 7.97
CA VAL A 4 -1.79 1.78 7.82
C VAL A 4 -2.58 2.63 6.84
N THR A 5 -2.86 3.87 7.22
CA THR A 5 -3.48 4.89 6.37
C THR A 5 -2.39 5.72 5.69
N LEU A 6 -2.38 5.75 4.36
CA LEU A 6 -1.50 6.60 3.57
C LEU A 6 -2.27 7.82 3.08
N GLY A 7 -1.72 9.00 3.33
CA GLY A 7 -2.33 10.27 2.95
C GLY A 7 -1.32 11.30 2.48
N GLY A 8 -1.72 12.56 2.53
CA GLY A 8 -0.85 13.70 2.28
C GLY A 8 -0.72 14.08 0.81
N LYS A 9 0.24 14.95 0.52
CA LYS A 9 0.36 15.67 -0.77
C LYS A 9 0.51 14.77 -1.99
N GLY A 10 0.99 13.54 -1.82
CA GLY A 10 1.16 12.55 -2.90
C GLY A 10 -0.15 11.91 -3.36
N MET A 11 -1.24 12.08 -2.61
CA MET A 11 -2.56 11.54 -2.96
C MET A 11 -3.35 12.43 -3.93
N ARG A 12 -2.88 13.65 -4.20
CA ARG A 12 -3.59 14.63 -5.05
C ARG A 12 -3.91 14.13 -6.45
N ASP A 13 -3.04 13.29 -7.00
CA ASP A 13 -3.18 12.73 -8.35
C ASP A 13 -3.53 11.23 -8.30
N PHE A 14 -3.87 10.69 -7.12
CA PHE A 14 -4.29 9.31 -6.97
C PHE A 14 -5.73 9.17 -7.49
N PRO A 15 -6.00 8.27 -8.43
CA PRO A 15 -7.33 8.17 -9.05
C PRO A 15 -8.38 7.64 -8.07
N GLU A 16 -9.62 8.11 -8.21
CA GLU A 16 -10.79 7.63 -7.47
C GLU A 16 -11.20 6.20 -7.89
N ASP A 17 -12.04 5.54 -7.10
CA ASP A 17 -12.58 4.19 -7.35
C ASP A 17 -11.53 3.07 -7.53
N HIS A 18 -10.46 3.11 -6.73
CA HIS A 18 -9.39 2.12 -6.72
C HIS A 18 -9.40 1.18 -5.52
N GLU A 19 -10.47 1.18 -4.71
CA GLU A 19 -10.71 0.13 -3.71
C GLU A 19 -10.71 -1.27 -4.37
N GLY A 20 -10.03 -2.23 -3.73
CA GLY A 20 -9.80 -3.57 -4.29
C GLY A 20 -8.73 -3.63 -5.39
N GLY A 21 -8.27 -2.48 -5.91
CA GLY A 21 -7.06 -2.39 -6.72
C GLY A 21 -5.80 -2.60 -5.90
N TYR A 22 -4.63 -2.41 -6.52
CA TYR A 22 -3.35 -2.57 -5.83
C TYR A 22 -2.39 -1.41 -6.04
N VAL A 23 -1.50 -1.23 -5.08
CA VAL A 23 -0.35 -0.32 -5.16
C VAL A 23 0.94 -1.10 -4.91
N LYS A 24 2.07 -0.50 -5.31
CA LYS A 24 3.41 -1.01 -5.04
C LYS A 24 4.09 -0.11 -4.02
N LEU A 25 4.44 -0.66 -2.87
CA LEU A 25 5.20 0.04 -1.84
C LEU A 25 6.69 -0.31 -1.97
N ASN A 26 7.55 0.69 -1.94
CA ASN A 26 9.00 0.51 -2.02
C ASN A 26 9.62 0.70 -0.63
N PHE A 27 10.31 -0.34 -0.17
CA PHE A 27 10.97 -0.40 1.13
C PHE A 27 12.49 -0.29 0.94
N PRO A 28 13.11 0.85 1.32
CA PRO A 28 14.55 1.02 1.29
C PRO A 28 15.27 -0.09 2.07
N GLN A 29 16.45 -0.49 1.61
CA GLN A 29 17.28 -1.50 2.28
C GLN A 29 18.59 -0.85 2.73
N PRO A 30 19.07 -1.10 3.96
CA PRO A 30 20.34 -0.55 4.43
C PRO A 30 21.53 -0.91 3.54
N ASP A 31 21.53 -2.13 2.99
CA ASP A 31 22.66 -2.72 2.27
C ASP A 31 22.43 -2.77 0.74
N SER A 32 21.43 -2.06 0.20
CA SER A 32 21.12 -2.06 -1.23
C SER A 32 20.50 -0.76 -1.71
N GLU A 33 21.04 -0.21 -2.80
CA GLU A 33 20.46 0.94 -3.51
C GLU A 33 19.10 0.62 -4.15
N ARG A 34 18.84 -0.67 -4.43
CA ARG A 34 17.55 -1.11 -4.97
C ARG A 34 16.58 -1.38 -3.82
N PRO A 35 15.44 -0.67 -3.73
CA PRO A 35 14.44 -0.96 -2.73
C PRO A 35 13.76 -2.30 -3.01
N ILE A 36 13.21 -2.89 -1.95
CA ILE A 36 12.33 -4.04 -2.08
C ILE A 36 10.92 -3.53 -2.37
N THR A 37 10.33 -3.94 -3.49
CA THR A 37 8.94 -3.60 -3.83
C THR A 37 7.99 -4.70 -3.37
N ARG A 38 6.85 -4.34 -2.78
CA ARG A 38 5.75 -5.25 -2.46
C ARG A 38 4.43 -4.70 -2.97
N THR A 39 3.57 -5.60 -3.43
CA THR A 39 2.22 -5.27 -3.88
C THR A 39 1.26 -5.38 -2.71
N TYR A 40 0.42 -4.37 -2.52
CA TYR A 40 -0.61 -4.33 -1.50
C TYR A 40 -1.94 -3.90 -2.10
N SER A 41 -3.04 -4.46 -1.59
CA SER A 41 -4.38 -4.04 -1.97
C SER A 41 -4.77 -2.73 -1.30
N VAL A 42 -5.47 -1.87 -2.04
CA VAL A 42 -6.19 -0.73 -1.46
C VAL A 42 -7.43 -1.28 -0.77
N TYR A 43 -7.44 -1.27 0.56
CA TYR A 43 -8.56 -1.82 1.33
C TYR A 43 -9.77 -0.89 1.33
N PHE A 44 -9.53 0.41 1.59
CA PHE A 44 -10.54 1.44 1.60
C PHE A 44 -9.93 2.76 1.11
N GLN A 45 -10.70 3.56 0.40
CA GLN A 45 -10.26 4.80 -0.22
C GLN A 45 -11.18 5.96 0.19
N ARG A 46 -10.54 7.04 0.61
CA ARG A 46 -11.16 8.36 0.83
C ARG A 46 -10.59 9.33 -0.19
N GLU A 47 -11.14 10.54 -0.26
CA GLU A 47 -10.73 11.58 -1.23
C GLU A 47 -9.21 11.83 -1.27
N ASN A 48 -8.54 11.79 -0.12
CA ASN A 48 -7.12 12.12 -0.01
C ASN A 48 -6.28 11.05 0.69
N GLU A 49 -6.82 9.85 0.88
CA GLU A 49 -6.18 8.79 1.65
C GLU A 49 -6.60 7.39 1.21
N ILE A 50 -5.72 6.42 1.42
CA ILE A 50 -6.01 4.99 1.26
C ILE A 50 -5.59 4.21 2.50
N ASP A 51 -6.34 3.16 2.82
CA ASP A 51 -5.98 2.19 3.83
C ASP A 51 -5.34 0.96 3.19
N ILE A 52 -4.26 0.49 3.80
CA ILE A 52 -3.57 -0.73 3.42
C ILE A 52 -3.46 -1.64 4.63
N ASP A 53 -3.88 -2.89 4.47
CA ASP A 53 -3.77 -3.93 5.50
C ASP A 53 -2.51 -4.78 5.29
N PHE A 54 -1.61 -4.72 6.27
CA PHE A 54 -0.40 -5.52 6.32
C PHE A 54 -0.63 -6.81 7.11
N VAL A 55 -0.27 -7.94 6.49
CA VAL A 55 -0.12 -9.20 7.21
C VAL A 55 1.26 -9.21 7.87
N LEU A 56 1.28 -9.32 9.19
CA LEU A 56 2.50 -9.41 9.97
C LEU A 56 2.92 -10.88 10.07
N HIS A 57 3.80 -11.30 9.17
CA HIS A 57 4.45 -12.60 9.28
C HIS A 57 5.53 -12.58 10.38
N GLY A 58 5.67 -13.68 11.11
CA GLY A 58 6.60 -13.77 12.26
C GLY A 58 8.08 -13.72 11.90
N ASP A 59 8.43 -13.79 10.63
CA ASP A 59 9.80 -13.63 10.11
C ASP A 59 10.23 -12.15 10.01
N GLY A 60 9.30 -11.20 10.15
CA GLY A 60 9.62 -9.78 10.28
C GLY A 60 10.25 -9.15 9.03
N GLY A 61 9.82 -9.58 7.84
CA GLY A 61 10.26 -9.01 6.56
C GLY A 61 10.09 -7.48 6.47
N PRO A 62 10.71 -6.82 5.48
CA PRO A 62 10.86 -5.35 5.43
C PRO A 62 9.53 -4.60 5.53
N ALA A 63 8.48 -5.13 4.92
CA ALA A 63 7.16 -4.51 4.96
C ALA A 63 6.43 -4.73 6.31
N SER A 64 6.54 -5.91 6.92
CA SER A 64 6.00 -6.17 8.27
C SER A 64 6.68 -5.29 9.30
N ARG A 65 8.01 -5.16 9.22
CA ARG A 65 8.80 -4.29 10.12
C ARG A 65 8.41 -2.83 9.95
N TRP A 66 8.40 -2.34 8.71
CA TRP A 66 7.99 -0.97 8.43
C TRP A 66 6.56 -0.68 8.94
N ALA A 67 5.61 -1.57 8.69
CA ALA A 67 4.23 -1.37 9.13
C ALA A 67 4.09 -1.29 10.66
N VAL A 68 4.93 -1.99 11.42
CA VAL A 68 4.91 -1.95 12.89
C VAL A 68 5.62 -0.70 13.43
N ASP A 69 6.68 -0.25 12.76
CA ASP A 69 7.56 0.80 13.26
C ASP A 69 7.18 2.20 12.76
N CYS A 70 6.42 2.30 11.66
CA CYS A 70 6.09 3.56 11.02
C CYS A 70 5.30 4.49 11.94
N ARG A 71 5.50 5.80 11.77
CA ARG A 71 4.84 6.82 12.58
C ARG A 71 4.12 7.83 11.70
N ASP A 72 3.16 8.53 12.30
CA ASP A 72 2.46 9.62 11.65
C ASP A 72 3.45 10.65 11.08
N GLY A 73 3.26 10.99 9.80
CA GLY A 73 4.12 11.91 9.06
C GLY A 73 5.33 11.27 8.37
N GLU A 74 5.60 9.98 8.59
CA GLU A 74 6.60 9.23 7.83
C GLU A 74 6.14 9.02 6.38
N THR A 75 7.09 9.01 5.44
CA THR A 75 6.81 8.91 4.01
C THR A 75 7.24 7.56 3.45
N ILE A 76 6.41 6.99 2.58
CA ILE A 76 6.75 5.81 1.78
C ILE A 76 6.50 6.07 0.29
N MET A 77 7.37 5.50 -0.55
CA MET A 77 7.24 5.61 -2.00
C MET A 77 6.22 4.61 -2.53
N VAL A 78 5.15 5.13 -3.12
CA VAL A 78 4.04 4.38 -3.71
C VAL A 78 4.14 4.42 -5.24
N GLY A 79 3.99 3.28 -5.90
CA GLY A 79 3.84 3.15 -7.35
C GLY A 79 2.49 2.54 -7.72
N GLY A 80 1.95 2.94 -8.87
CA GLY A 80 0.59 2.59 -9.29
C GLY A 80 -0.38 3.78 -9.16
N PRO A 81 -1.69 3.53 -8.95
CA PRO A 81 -2.28 2.22 -8.71
C PRO A 81 -2.26 1.32 -9.96
N GLY A 82 -2.24 0.02 -9.74
CA GLY A 82 -2.43 -0.98 -10.79
C GLY A 82 -3.91 -1.21 -11.08
N PRO A 83 -4.23 -1.92 -12.18
CA PRO A 83 -5.61 -2.17 -12.58
C PRO A 83 -6.41 -2.88 -11.47
N LYS A 84 -7.64 -2.43 -11.27
CA LYS A 84 -8.65 -3.09 -10.42
C LYS A 84 -9.23 -4.28 -11.18
N THR A 85 -9.18 -5.47 -10.58
CA THR A 85 -9.95 -6.60 -11.08
C THR A 85 -11.41 -6.35 -10.73
N LEU A 86 -12.24 -6.08 -11.74
CA LEU A 86 -13.69 -6.02 -11.53
C LEU A 86 -14.20 -7.45 -11.35
N VAL A 87 -15.01 -7.66 -10.31
CA VAL A 87 -15.78 -8.89 -10.18
C VAL A 87 -16.85 -8.86 -11.26
N ASP A 88 -16.84 -9.85 -12.14
CA ASP A 88 -17.95 -10.08 -13.05
C ASP A 88 -19.10 -10.70 -12.23
N TYR A 89 -20.07 -9.88 -11.85
CA TYR A 89 -21.27 -10.34 -11.15
C TYR A 89 -22.22 -11.15 -12.04
N GLN A 90 -21.89 -11.37 -13.31
CA GLN A 90 -22.63 -12.22 -14.25
C GLN A 90 -21.91 -13.55 -14.55
N ALA A 91 -20.74 -13.79 -13.95
CA ALA A 91 -20.09 -15.10 -14.02
C ALA A 91 -20.89 -16.13 -13.19
N ASP A 92 -21.14 -17.30 -13.78
CA ASP A 92 -21.92 -18.42 -13.26
C ASP A 92 -21.22 -19.25 -12.17
#